data_AF-A0A7K2JMX8-F1
#
_entry.id   AF-A0A7K2JMX8-F1
#
_cell.length_a   1.000
_cell.length_b   1.000
_cell.length_c   1.000
_cell.angle_alpha   90.00
_cell.angle_beta   90.00
_cell.angle_gamma   90.00
#
_symmetry.space_group_name_H-M   'P 1'
#
loop_
_entity.id
_entity.type
_entity.pdbx_description
1 polymer ?
#
loop_
_entity_poly.entity_id
_entity_poly.type
_entity_poly.pdbx_seq_one_letter_code
_entity_poly.pdbx_strand_id
1 'polypeptide(L)'
;AAFGGTTPLVTEALVSITGDELMPAYYLMAAGVIGLVTVKFLPESAQVPLHGSQPMVGSQSEQRELISTSKDLYSFSKERSASR
;
A
#
# COMPACT_ATOMS: atom_id res chain seq x y z
N ALA A 1 5.49 -25.57 3.01
CA ALA A 1 5.45 -24.10 3.03
C ALA A 1 6.84 -23.56 2.70
N ALA A 2 7.04 -22.86 1.56
CA ALA A 2 8.35 -22.29 1.23
C ALA A 2 8.32 -20.81 0.83
N PHE A 3 7.17 -20.25 0.42
CA PHE A 3 7.07 -18.84 0.01
C PHE A 3 5.78 -18.13 0.44
N GLY A 4 4.94 -18.76 1.28
CA GLY A 4 3.61 -18.25 1.68
C GLY A 4 3.54 -17.55 3.06
N GLY A 5 4.65 -17.43 3.77
CA GLY A 5 4.69 -16.87 5.13
C GLY A 5 4.06 -17.79 6.18
N THR A 6 3.56 -17.19 7.27
CA THR A 6 2.93 -17.91 8.40
C THR A 6 1.47 -18.28 8.15
N THR A 7 0.82 -17.69 7.14
CA THR A 7 -0.60 -17.95 6.83
C THR A 7 -0.91 -19.43 6.57
N PRO A 8 -0.15 -20.17 5.73
CA PRO A 8 -0.43 -21.58 5.47
C PRO A 8 -0.33 -22.46 6.71
N LEU A 9 0.64 -22.16 7.59
CA LEU A 9 0.84 -22.87 8.85
C LEU A 9 -0.37 -22.68 9.79
N VAL A 10 -0.89 -21.45 9.88
CA VAL A 10 -2.06 -21.15 10.70
C VAL A 10 -3.31 -21.83 10.14
N THR A 11 -3.54 -21.76 8.83
CA THR A 11 -4.71 -22.41 8.21
C THR A 11 -4.65 -23.93 8.33
N GLU A 12 -3.47 -24.54 8.19
CA GLU A 12 -3.28 -25.98 8.37
C GLU A 12 -3.50 -26.41 9.82
N ALA A 13 -2.99 -25.63 10.79
CA ALA A 13 -3.25 -25.87 12.21
C ALA A 13 -4.74 -25.74 12.56
N LEU A 14 -5.45 -24.77 11.97
CA LEU A 14 -6.89 -24.61 12.16
C LEU A 14 -7.66 -25.82 11.63
N VAL A 15 -7.33 -26.30 10.42
CA VAL A 15 -7.94 -27.52 9.85
C VAL A 15 -7.66 -28.73 10.73
N SER A 16 -6.43 -28.91 11.23
CA SER A 16 -6.10 -30.10 12.04
C SER A 16 -6.77 -30.11 13.41
N ILE A 17 -7.03 -28.94 13.99
CA ILE A 17 -7.72 -28.81 15.29
C ILE A 17 -9.24 -28.88 15.13
N THR A 18 -9.80 -28.27 14.09
CA THR A 18 -11.26 -28.21 13.87
C THR A 18 -11.82 -29.40 13.09
N GLY A 19 -10.99 -30.05 12.27
CA GLY A 19 -11.40 -31.09 11.32
C GLY A 19 -12.15 -30.56 10.09
N ASP A 20 -12.27 -29.25 9.91
CA ASP A 20 -13.03 -28.64 8.82
C ASP A 20 -12.10 -28.14 7.70
N GLU A 21 -12.22 -28.77 6.53
CA GLU A 21 -11.46 -28.42 5.32
C GLU A 21 -11.81 -27.02 4.77
N LEU A 22 -12.93 -26.43 5.18
CA LEU A 22 -13.35 -25.09 4.79
C LEU A 22 -12.72 -23.97 5.66
N MET A 23 -11.96 -24.30 6.72
CA MET A 23 -11.29 -23.30 7.56
C MET A 23 -10.46 -22.26 6.79
N PRO A 24 -9.68 -22.61 5.75
CA PRO A 24 -8.96 -21.62 4.96
C PRO A 24 -9.88 -20.60 4.29
N ALA A 25 -11.07 -21.02 3.86
CA ALA A 25 -12.06 -20.14 3.24
C ALA A 25 -12.64 -19.16 4.26
N TYR A 26 -13.02 -19.63 5.45
CA TYR A 26 -13.51 -18.77 6.53
C TYR A 26 -12.45 -17.77 6.99
N TYR A 27 -11.19 -18.22 7.12
CA TYR A 27 -10.06 -17.36 7.46
C TYR A 27 -9.88 -16.22 6.42
N LEU A 28 -9.93 -16.54 5.12
CA LEU A 28 -9.82 -15.55 4.05
C LEU A 28 -11.00 -14.57 4.03
N MET A 29 -12.22 -15.05 4.23
CA MET A 29 -13.39 -14.16 4.32
C MET A 29 -13.24 -13.16 5.48
N ALA A 30 -12.82 -13.63 6.65
CA ALA A 30 -12.58 -12.76 7.80
C ALA A 30 -11.46 -11.73 7.54
N ALA A 31 -10.32 -12.18 6.97
CA ALA A 31 -9.23 -11.29 6.60
C ALA A 31 -9.65 -10.24 5.56
N GLY A 32 -10.48 -10.64 4.59
CA GLY A 32 -11.04 -9.73 3.57
C GLY A 32 -11.94 -8.66 4.17
N VAL A 33 -12.81 -9.02 5.13
CA VAL A 33 -13.65 -8.05 5.86
C VAL A 33 -12.76 -7.06 6.64
N ILE A 34 -11.72 -7.52 7.32
CA ILE A 34 -10.76 -6.65 8.02
C ILE A 34 -10.09 -5.70 7.02
N GLY A 35 -9.68 -6.19 5.85
CA GLY A 35 -9.12 -5.36 4.77
C GLY A 35 -10.09 -4.28 4.30
N LEU A 36 -11.35 -4.62 4.04
CA LEU A 36 -12.39 -3.65 3.65
C LEU A 36 -12.64 -2.58 4.71
N VAL A 37 -12.66 -2.97 5.99
CA VAL A 37 -12.77 -2.02 7.09
C VAL A 37 -11.54 -1.11 7.13
N THR A 38 -10.34 -1.67 6.93
CA THR A 38 -9.06 -0.93 6.95
C THR A 38 -9.01 0.14 5.85
N VAL A 39 -9.49 -0.18 4.65
CA VAL A 39 -9.55 0.77 3.52
C VAL A 39 -10.37 2.03 3.87
N LYS A 40 -11.41 1.92 4.70
CA LYS A 40 -12.17 3.11 5.15
C LYS A 40 -11.34 4.10 5.97
N PHE A 41 -10.26 3.64 6.61
CA PHE A 41 -9.39 4.46 7.43
C PHE A 41 -8.09 4.84 6.72
N LEU A 42 -7.82 4.27 5.56
CA LEU A 42 -6.61 4.55 4.80
C LEU A 42 -6.83 5.82 3.97
N PRO A 43 -6.10 6.93 4.23
CA PRO A 43 -6.18 8.11 3.38
C PRO A 43 -5.67 7.77 1.97
N GLU A 44 -6.29 8.36 0.95
CA GLU A 44 -5.85 8.18 -0.44
C GLU A 44 -4.39 8.65 -0.57
N SER A 45 -3.50 7.72 -0.90
CA SER A 45 -2.07 8.01 -1.06
C SER A 45 -1.69 8.31 -2.52
N ALA A 46 -2.64 8.22 -3.46
CA ALA A 46 -2.35 8.49 -4.86
C ALA A 46 -1.80 9.91 -5.05
N GLN A 47 -0.66 10.00 -5.76
CA GLN A 47 0.04 11.24 -6.12
C GLN A 47 0.60 12.09 -4.96
N VAL A 48 0.53 11.61 -3.71
CA VAL A 48 1.17 12.29 -2.58
C VAL A 48 2.51 11.60 -2.30
N PRO A 49 3.64 12.35 -2.30
CA PRO A 49 4.92 11.80 -1.86
C PRO A 49 4.78 11.25 -0.44
N LEU A 50 5.31 10.05 -0.18
CA LEU A 50 5.34 9.49 1.17
C LEU A 50 6.10 10.46 2.08
N HIS A 51 5.52 10.77 3.24
CA HIS A 51 6.13 11.70 4.18
C HIS A 51 7.53 11.21 4.59
N GLY A 52 8.55 11.99 4.24
CA GLY A 52 9.95 11.69 4.54
C GLY A 52 10.66 10.75 3.55
N SER A 53 10.00 10.28 2.48
CA SER A 53 10.70 9.48 1.45
C SER A 53 11.57 10.37 0.56
N GLN A 54 12.83 9.97 0.38
CA GLN A 54 13.67 10.52 -0.70
C GLN A 54 13.11 10.08 -2.06
N PRO A 55 13.37 10.83 -3.14
CA PRO A 55 13.06 10.39 -4.50
C PRO A 55 13.70 9.01 -4.76
N MET A 56 12.95 8.09 -5.37
CA MET A 56 13.48 6.80 -5.81
C MET A 56 14.32 7.01 -7.07
N VAL A 57 15.60 7.33 -6.90
CA VAL A 57 16.55 7.65 -7.98
C VAL A 57 17.85 6.88 -7.81
N GLY A 58 18.50 6.56 -8.93
CA GLY A 58 19.78 5.85 -8.93
C GLY A 58 20.98 6.78 -8.74
N SER A 59 20.80 8.10 -8.83
CA SER A 59 21.89 9.08 -8.77
C SER A 59 21.48 10.43 -8.19
N GLN A 60 22.46 11.17 -7.67
CA GLN A 60 22.26 12.52 -7.13
C GLN A 60 21.87 13.54 -8.21
N SER A 61 22.26 13.33 -9.47
CA SER A 61 21.87 14.19 -10.59
C SER A 61 20.40 14.02 -10.93
N GLU A 62 19.94 12.77 -11.03
CA GLU A 62 18.54 12.41 -11.28
C GLU A 62 17.64 12.91 -10.13
N GLN A 63 18.12 12.85 -8.88
CA GLN A 63 17.43 13.43 -7.73
C GLN A 63 17.11 14.91 -7.92
N ARG A 64 18.11 15.69 -8.34
CA ARG A 64 17.99 17.14 -8.48
C ARG A 64 17.02 17.51 -9.58
N GLU A 65 17.08 16.79 -10.70
CA GLU A 65 16.19 16.96 -11.85
C GLU A 65 14.73 16.65 -11.52
N LEU A 66 14.46 15.55 -10.80
CA LEU A 66 13.09 15.22 -10.38
C LEU A 66 12.54 16.23 -9.36
N ILE A 67 13.36 16.69 -8.41
CA ILE A 67 12.94 17.68 -7.42
C ILE A 67 12.64 19.03 -8.09
N SER A 68 13.46 19.48 -9.04
CA SER A 68 13.20 20.74 -9.76
C SER A 68 11.92 20.63 -10.58
N THR A 69 11.78 19.56 -11.38
CA THR A 69 10.61 19.33 -12.22
C THR A 69 9.32 19.24 -11.40
N SER A 70 9.36 18.54 -10.25
CA SER A 70 8.20 18.41 -9.36
C SER A 70 7.79 19.76 -8.74
N LYS A 71 8.76 20.61 -8.35
CA LYS A 71 8.48 21.97 -7.85
C LYS A 71 7.85 22.86 -8.92
N ASP A 72 8.35 22.80 -10.15
CA ASP A 72 7.84 23.60 -11.27
C ASP A 72 6.42 23.18 -11.66
N LEU A 73 6.12 21.87 -11.65
CA LEU A 73 4.76 21.37 -11.87
C LEU A 73 3.80 21.79 -10.76
N TYR A 74 4.26 21.76 -9.51
CA TYR A 74 3.44 22.16 -8.36
C TYR A 74 3.12 23.67 -8.38
N SER A 75 4.10 24.52 -8.69
CA SER A 75 3.88 25.98 -8.81
C SER A 75 2.89 26.31 -9.93
N PHE A 76 3.04 25.67 -11.10
CA PHE A 76 2.12 25.85 -12.23
C PHE A 76 0.68 25.42 -11.89
N SER A 77 0.51 24.28 -11.21
CA SER A 77 -0.81 23.80 -10.76
C SER A 77 -1.46 24.76 -9.77
N LYS A 78 -0.67 25.32 -8.83
CA LYS A 78 -1.13 26.29 -7.84
C LYS A 78 -1.56 27.61 -8.49
N GLU A 79 -0.78 28.14 -9.42
CA GLU A 79 -1.11 29.37 -10.15
C GLU A 79 -2.39 29.21 -10.99
N ARG A 80 -2.54 28.07 -11.66
CA ARG A 80 -3.74 27.77 -12.47
C ARG A 80 -5.01 27.63 -11.62
N SER A 81 -4.87 27.15 -10.39
CA SER A 81 -5.98 27.02 -9.43
C SER A 81 -6.35 28.35 -8.77
N ALA A 82 -5.39 29.26 -8.59
CA ALA A 82 -5.62 30.60 -8.03
C ALA A 82 -6.21 31.60 -9.02
N SER A 83 -6.14 31.31 -10.32
CA SER A 83 -6.67 32.13 -11.43
C SER A 83 -8.09 31.71 -11.86
N ARG A 84 -8.69 30.74 -11.17
CA ARG A 84 -10.10 30.30 -11.33
C ARG A 84 -10.91 30.69 -10.11
#